data_AF-A0AAN4YBW6-F1
#
_entry.id   AF-A0AAN4YBW6-F1
#
_cell.length_a   1.000
_cell.length_b   1.000
_cell.length_c   1.000
_cell.angle_alpha   90.00
_cell.angle_beta   90.00
_cell.angle_gamma   90.00
#
_symmetry.space_group_name_H-M   'P 1'
#
loop_
_entity.id
_entity.type
_entity.pdbx_description
1 polymer ?
#
loop_
_entity_poly.entity_id
_entity_poly.type
_entity_poly.pdbx_seq_one_letter_code
_entity_poly.pdbx_strand_id
1 'polypeptide(L)'
;MQQVAMFVTLLTYLAQLQAPLNFFGSFYTQVQNNLVDAERMLALPLVQDRDGAIDLNTCAGRVEFTHVDFAYDERRPALQDVSFTVEPGTSTAIVGESGSGKSTILKLLFRFYDVAAGSVRFDGVDARDMTIASLRSHLGVVPQDTILFNDTLLYNLLYARPQATMEEVYAACRAASIHDRIMSFPDGYETKVGERGLRLSGGEKQRVSYTIVYYYLDSY
;
A
#
# COMPACT_ATOMS: atom_id res chain seq x y z
N MET A 1 70.14 12.94 24.80
CA MET A 1 69.30 12.83 23.58
C MET A 1 68.18 11.79 23.70
N GLN A 2 68.39 10.63 24.32
CA GLN A 2 67.40 9.55 24.42
C GLN A 2 66.13 9.89 25.24
N GLN A 3 66.25 10.69 26.31
CA GLN A 3 65.10 11.17 27.10
C GLN A 3 64.18 12.13 26.32
N VAL A 4 64.75 12.97 25.45
CA VAL A 4 63.98 13.91 24.61
C VAL A 4 63.18 13.13 23.56
N ALA A 5 63.78 12.11 22.96
CA ALA A 5 63.10 11.24 22.00
C ALA A 5 61.93 10.44 22.63
N MET A 6 62.10 9.94 23.86
CA MET A 6 61.03 9.26 24.61
C MET A 6 59.87 10.19 24.97
N PHE A 7 60.17 11.45 25.33
CA PHE A 7 59.13 12.43 25.63
C PHE A 7 58.31 12.79 24.38
N VAL A 8 58.96 12.98 23.22
CA VAL A 8 58.28 13.26 21.95
C VAL A 8 57.44 12.07 21.47
N THR A 9 57.90 10.84 21.67
CA THR A 9 57.11 9.63 21.34
C THR A 9 55.90 9.49 22.26
N LEU A 10 56.04 9.74 23.57
CA LEU A 10 54.92 9.76 24.50
C LEU A 10 53.86 10.80 24.12
N LEU A 11 54.28 12.03 23.77
CA LEU A 11 53.37 13.08 23.31
C LEU A 11 52.67 12.70 21.99
N THR A 12 53.39 12.08 21.06
CA THR A 12 52.81 11.57 19.81
C THR A 12 51.74 10.50 20.06
N TYR A 13 52.00 9.57 20.99
CA TYR A 13 51.01 8.55 21.37
C TYR A 13 49.79 9.14 22.08
N LEU A 14 49.97 10.14 22.95
CA LEU A 14 48.86 10.85 23.60
C LEU A 14 48.02 11.64 22.60
N ALA A 15 48.64 12.26 21.59
CA ALA A 15 47.91 12.94 20.52
C ALA A 15 47.12 11.95 19.64
N GLN A 16 47.70 10.78 19.33
CA GLN A 16 47.02 9.72 18.58
C GLN A 16 45.82 9.12 19.33
N LEU A 17 45.81 9.17 20.66
CA LEU A 17 44.69 8.71 21.49
C LEU A 17 43.46 9.63 21.44
N GLN A 18 43.61 10.90 21.06
CA GLN A 18 42.48 11.83 21.00
C GLN A 18 41.45 11.45 19.91
N ALA A 19 41.92 10.96 18.76
CA ALA A 19 41.03 10.61 17.65
C ALA A 19 40.14 9.37 17.95
N PRO A 20 40.67 8.24 18.47
CA PRO A 20 39.85 7.11 18.90
C PRO A 20 38.87 7.48 20.02
N LEU A 21 39.27 8.30 21.00
CA LEU A 21 38.39 8.71 22.09
C LEU A 21 37.20 9.54 21.59
N ASN A 22 37.45 10.50 20.69
CA ASN A 22 36.38 11.27 20.04
C ASN A 22 35.50 10.37 19.15
N PHE A 23 36.09 9.39 18.46
CA PHE A 23 35.37 8.39 17.68
C PHE A 23 34.47 7.52 18.56
N PHE A 24 34.92 7.07 19.74
CA PHE A 24 34.08 6.28 20.64
C PHE A 24 32.84 7.05 21.13
N GLY A 25 32.99 8.35 21.38
CA GLY A 25 31.86 9.22 21.74
C GLY A 25 30.81 9.30 20.63
N SER A 26 31.23 9.62 19.40
CA SER A 26 30.31 9.72 18.26
C SER A 26 29.76 8.36 17.81
N PHE A 27 30.57 7.31 17.88
CA PHE A 27 30.16 5.94 17.56
C PHE A 27 29.09 5.43 18.52
N TYR A 28 29.19 5.72 19.82
CA TYR A 28 28.17 5.33 20.79
C TYR A 28 26.81 5.98 20.48
N THR A 29 26.79 7.29 20.23
CA THR A 29 25.56 8.00 19.83
C THR A 29 25.01 7.48 18.50
N GLN A 30 25.88 7.16 17.54
CA GLN A 30 25.48 6.60 16.26
C GLN A 30 24.81 5.22 16.41
N VAL A 31 25.37 4.33 17.22
CA VAL A 31 24.78 3.02 17.50
C VAL A 31 23.41 3.17 18.18
N GLN A 32 23.29 4.07 19.16
CA GLN A 32 22.01 4.34 19.82
C GLN A 32 20.94 4.82 18.83
N ASN A 33 21.28 5.79 17.97
CA ASN A 33 20.34 6.30 16.97
C ASN A 33 19.93 5.20 15.98
N ASN A 34 20.87 4.39 15.51
CA ASN A 34 20.58 3.29 14.58
C ASN A 34 19.67 2.23 15.22
N LEU A 35 19.81 1.94 16.51
CA LEU A 35 18.94 1.00 17.22
C LEU A 35 17.51 1.56 17.36
N VAL A 36 17.36 2.85 17.68
CA VAL A 36 16.05 3.51 17.74
C VAL A 36 15.37 3.53 16.37
N ASP A 37 16.12 3.79 15.30
CA ASP A 37 15.58 3.76 13.94
C ASP A 37 15.20 2.34 13.51
N ALA A 38 15.98 1.32 13.90
CA ALA A 38 15.64 -0.08 13.68
C ALA A 38 14.36 -0.49 14.43
N GLU A 39 14.22 -0.08 15.70
CA GLU A 39 13.00 -0.30 16.47
C GLU A 39 11.78 0.37 15.82
N ARG A 40 11.93 1.60 15.31
CA ARG A 40 10.86 2.30 14.58
C ARG A 40 10.47 1.60 13.28
N MET A 41 11.44 1.06 12.54
CA MET A 41 11.17 0.27 11.33
C MET A 41 10.45 -1.03 11.65
N LEU A 42 10.83 -1.72 12.73
CA LEU A 42 10.17 -2.95 13.17
C LEU A 42 8.79 -2.71 13.79
N ALA A 43 8.58 -1.55 14.42
CA ALA A 43 7.31 -1.16 15.02
C ALA A 43 6.28 -0.61 14.01
N LEU A 44 6.59 -0.62 12.70
CA LEU A 44 5.59 -0.27 11.70
C LEU A 44 4.41 -1.25 11.81
N PRO A 45 3.19 -0.76 12.04
CA PRO A 45 2.03 -1.61 12.22
C PRO A 45 1.67 -2.24 10.87
N LEU A 46 2.26 -3.41 10.62
CA LEU A 46 1.90 -4.26 9.50
C LEU A 46 0.92 -5.29 10.03
N VAL A 47 -0.30 -5.28 9.50
CA VAL A 47 -1.23 -6.39 9.72
C VAL A 47 -0.56 -7.65 9.19
N GLN A 48 -0.46 -8.68 10.02
CA GLN A 48 0.12 -9.97 9.67
C GLN A 48 -0.99 -11.02 9.58
N ASP A 49 -0.75 -12.04 8.77
CA ASP A 49 -1.60 -13.22 8.74
C ASP A 49 -1.54 -13.93 10.10
N ARG A 50 -2.69 -14.40 10.57
CA ARG A 50 -2.74 -15.23 11.79
C ARG A 50 -2.18 -16.62 11.50
N ASP A 51 -1.64 -17.26 12.52
CA ASP A 51 -1.28 -18.68 12.44
C ASP A 51 -2.53 -19.51 12.08
N GLY A 52 -2.45 -20.23 10.95
CA GLY A 52 -3.58 -21.02 10.43
C GLY A 52 -4.58 -20.24 9.58
N ALA A 53 -4.25 -19.03 9.14
CA ALA A 53 -5.05 -18.28 8.17
C ALA A 53 -5.29 -19.11 6.90
N ILE A 54 -6.54 -19.10 6.41
CA ILE A 54 -6.94 -19.87 5.24
C ILE A 54 -6.87 -19.02 3.98
N ASP A 55 -6.63 -19.68 2.84
CA ASP A 55 -6.75 -19.02 1.53
C ASP A 55 -8.21 -18.96 1.09
N LEU A 56 -8.66 -17.77 0.73
CA LEU A 56 -9.94 -17.56 0.07
C LEU A 56 -9.83 -18.04 -1.39
N ASN A 57 -10.24 -19.27 -1.67
CA ASN A 57 -10.13 -19.85 -3.01
C ASN A 57 -11.29 -19.46 -3.95
N THR A 58 -12.47 -19.23 -3.38
CA THR A 58 -13.68 -18.86 -4.12
C THR A 58 -14.42 -17.79 -3.35
N CYS A 59 -14.75 -16.68 -4.01
CA CYS A 59 -15.48 -15.57 -3.42
C CYS A 59 -16.82 -15.39 -4.14
N ALA A 60 -17.94 -15.62 -3.45
CA ALA A 60 -19.26 -15.24 -3.95
C ALA A 60 -19.47 -13.72 -3.86
N GLY A 61 -18.66 -13.02 -3.05
CA GLY A 61 -18.66 -11.57 -2.94
C GLY A 61 -19.63 -11.03 -1.91
N ARG A 62 -20.08 -11.85 -0.95
CA ARG A 62 -20.89 -11.38 0.17
C ARG A 62 -20.00 -10.77 1.23
N VAL A 63 -20.31 -9.53 1.64
CA VAL A 63 -19.53 -8.81 2.67
C VAL A 63 -20.42 -8.43 3.83
N GLU A 64 -20.00 -8.75 5.06
CA GLU A 64 -20.77 -8.49 6.27
C GLU A 64 -19.92 -7.75 7.30
N PHE A 65 -20.42 -6.60 7.75
CA PHE A 65 -19.93 -5.88 8.93
C PHE A 65 -20.88 -6.18 10.08
N THR A 66 -20.35 -6.64 11.21
CA THR A 66 -21.13 -6.97 12.41
C THR A 66 -20.52 -6.26 13.61
N HIS A 67 -21.26 -5.29 14.18
CA HIS A 67 -20.89 -4.52 15.38
C HIS A 67 -19.45 -3.99 15.33
N VAL A 68 -19.06 -3.39 14.20
CA VAL A 68 -17.68 -2.98 13.96
C VAL A 68 -17.39 -1.64 14.64
N ASP A 69 -16.47 -1.68 15.60
CA ASP A 69 -15.85 -0.50 16.22
C ASP A 69 -14.39 -0.39 15.79
N PHE A 70 -14.00 0.82 15.37
CA PHE A 70 -12.64 1.07 14.91
C PHE A 70 -12.19 2.50 15.17
N ALA A 71 -10.95 2.67 15.62
CA ALA A 71 -10.30 3.95 15.86
C ALA A 71 -8.85 3.90 15.38
N TYR A 72 -8.36 4.96 14.72
CA TYR A 72 -6.93 5.08 14.38
C TYR A 72 -6.09 5.50 15.60
N ASP A 73 -6.72 6.25 16.51
CA ASP A 73 -6.22 6.64 17.82
C ASP A 73 -7.38 6.37 18.78
N GLU A 74 -7.13 5.67 19.89
CA GLU A 74 -8.13 5.29 20.90
C GLU A 74 -8.99 6.48 21.37
N ARG A 75 -8.43 7.70 21.30
CA ARG A 75 -9.13 8.93 21.71
C ARG A 75 -10.21 9.38 20.73
N ARG A 76 -10.17 8.90 19.48
CA ARG A 76 -11.08 9.35 18.42
C ARG A 76 -11.60 8.16 17.59
N PRO A 77 -12.74 7.56 17.98
CA PRO A 77 -13.37 6.51 17.21
C PRO A 77 -13.74 6.99 15.81
N ALA A 78 -13.37 6.20 14.80
CA ALA A 78 -13.64 6.45 13.39
C ALA A 78 -14.90 5.73 12.90
N LEU A 79 -15.20 4.55 13.47
CA LEU A 79 -16.44 3.79 13.28
C LEU A 79 -16.93 3.33 14.66
N GLN A 80 -18.24 3.38 14.87
CA GLN A 80 -18.91 2.97 16.11
C GLN A 80 -20.11 2.10 15.76
N ASP A 81 -20.14 0.88 16.28
CA ASP A 81 -21.23 -0.10 16.12
C ASP A 81 -21.78 -0.23 14.68
N VAL A 82 -20.88 -0.29 13.69
CA VAL A 82 -21.29 -0.35 12.29
C VAL A 82 -21.66 -1.77 11.90
N SER A 83 -22.91 -1.96 11.46
CA SER A 83 -23.42 -3.24 10.96
C SER A 83 -24.15 -3.07 9.64
N PHE A 84 -23.74 -3.83 8.61
CA PHE A 84 -24.44 -3.89 7.32
C PHE A 84 -23.98 -5.12 6.54
N THR A 85 -24.78 -5.52 5.55
CA THR A 85 -24.45 -6.62 4.64
C THR A 85 -24.57 -6.15 3.20
N VAL A 86 -23.56 -6.47 2.39
CA VAL A 86 -23.55 -6.30 0.94
C VAL A 86 -23.74 -7.68 0.33
N GLU A 87 -24.86 -7.86 -0.38
CA GLU A 87 -25.17 -9.11 -1.03
C GLU A 87 -24.45 -9.23 -2.39
N PRO A 88 -24.08 -10.46 -2.81
CA PRO A 88 -23.43 -10.71 -4.10
C PRO A 88 -24.15 -10.07 -5.29
N GLY A 89 -23.38 -9.50 -6.22
CA GLY A 89 -23.90 -8.94 -7.47
C GLY A 89 -24.72 -7.66 -7.31
N THR A 90 -24.77 -7.08 -6.11
CA THR A 90 -25.46 -5.80 -5.87
C THR A 90 -24.50 -4.61 -6.00
N SER A 91 -25.03 -3.47 -6.44
CA SER A 91 -24.32 -2.19 -6.38
C SER A 91 -24.73 -1.46 -5.11
N THR A 92 -23.82 -1.36 -4.14
CA THR A 92 -24.07 -0.70 -2.85
C THR A 92 -23.30 0.61 -2.76
N ALA A 93 -24.00 1.69 -2.41
CA ALA A 93 -23.41 3.00 -2.21
C ALA A 93 -23.35 3.35 -0.71
N ILE A 94 -22.17 3.74 -0.22
CA ILE A 94 -21.98 4.24 1.15
C ILE A 94 -21.88 5.77 1.09
N VAL A 95 -22.89 6.45 1.62
CA VAL A 95 -22.99 7.92 1.62
C VAL A 95 -22.93 8.48 3.03
N GLY A 96 -22.45 9.72 3.16
CA GLY A 96 -22.36 10.42 4.45
C GLY A 96 -21.45 11.65 4.36
N GLU A 97 -21.47 12.48 5.39
CA GLU A 97 -20.65 13.70 5.45
C GLU A 97 -19.14 13.42 5.51
N SER A 98 -18.31 14.41 5.23
CA SER A 98 -16.86 14.27 5.39
C SER A 98 -16.53 13.88 6.84
N GLY A 99 -15.69 12.86 7.01
CA GLY A 99 -15.37 12.31 8.34
C GLY A 99 -16.33 11.25 8.87
N SER A 100 -17.39 10.88 8.15
CA SER A 100 -18.34 9.83 8.57
C SER A 100 -17.80 8.39 8.54
N GLY A 101 -16.50 8.18 8.31
CA GLY A 101 -15.88 6.85 8.30
C GLY A 101 -15.91 6.07 6.97
N LYS A 102 -16.43 6.63 5.87
CA LYS A 102 -16.48 5.95 4.54
C LYS A 102 -15.13 5.39 4.08
N SER A 103 -14.09 6.25 4.11
CA SER A 103 -12.73 5.84 3.74
C SER A 103 -12.14 4.81 4.71
N THR A 104 -12.61 4.80 5.96
CA THR A 104 -12.22 3.80 6.95
C THR A 104 -12.82 2.44 6.63
N ILE A 105 -14.10 2.39 6.23
CA ILE A 105 -14.75 1.15 5.76
C ILE A 105 -13.94 0.53 4.61
N LEU A 106 -13.58 1.32 3.60
CA LEU A 106 -12.73 0.85 2.48
C LEU A 106 -11.38 0.31 2.96
N LYS A 107 -10.76 0.95 3.95
CA LYS A 107 -9.48 0.47 4.50
C LYS A 107 -9.61 -0.85 5.28
N LEU A 108 -10.72 -1.05 5.97
CA LEU A 108 -11.02 -2.30 6.68
C LEU A 108 -11.34 -3.43 5.69
N LEU A 109 -12.04 -3.14 4.59
CA LEU A 109 -12.28 -4.12 3.52
C LEU A 109 -10.97 -4.67 2.94
N PHE A 110 -10.00 -3.79 2.69
CA PHE A 110 -8.66 -4.18 2.21
C PHE A 110 -7.73 -4.71 3.31
N ARG A 111 -8.24 -4.83 4.54
CA ARG A 111 -7.50 -5.23 5.75
C ARG A 111 -6.19 -4.46 5.89
N PHE A 112 -6.22 -3.14 5.69
CA PHE A 112 -5.09 -2.26 6.05
C PHE A 112 -4.98 -2.10 7.57
N TYR A 113 -6.08 -2.33 8.27
CA TYR A 113 -6.18 -2.37 9.72
C TYR A 113 -7.10 -3.52 10.11
N ASP A 114 -6.83 -4.15 11.24
CA ASP A 114 -7.77 -5.08 11.86
C ASP A 114 -8.78 -4.31 12.74
N VAL A 115 -10.00 -4.83 12.84
CA VAL A 115 -11.04 -4.26 13.71
C VAL A 115 -10.74 -4.54 15.18
N ALA A 116 -10.99 -3.55 16.05
CA ALA A 116 -10.79 -3.68 17.49
C ALA A 116 -11.92 -4.45 18.16
N ALA A 117 -13.16 -4.23 17.72
CA ALA A 117 -14.34 -5.02 18.10
C ALA A 117 -15.22 -5.30 16.88
N GLY A 118 -16.04 -6.35 17.00
CA GLY A 118 -16.85 -6.86 15.90
C GLY A 118 -16.07 -7.73 14.91
N SER A 119 -16.64 -7.88 13.71
CA SER A 119 -16.06 -8.65 12.61
C SER A 119 -16.41 -8.07 11.24
N VAL A 120 -15.46 -8.16 10.31
CA VAL A 120 -15.68 -7.97 8.87
C VAL A 120 -15.52 -9.33 8.23
N ARG A 121 -16.57 -9.83 7.58
CA ARG A 121 -16.61 -11.16 7.00
C ARG A 121 -16.79 -11.12 5.48
N PHE A 122 -16.11 -12.04 4.81
CA PHE A 122 -16.25 -12.33 3.39
C PHE A 122 -16.80 -13.75 3.27
N ASP A 123 -17.98 -13.90 2.67
CA ASP A 123 -18.69 -15.18 2.52
C ASP A 123 -18.82 -15.99 3.82
N GLY A 124 -18.98 -15.28 4.94
CA GLY A 124 -19.15 -15.85 6.29
C GLY A 124 -17.86 -16.12 7.06
N VAL A 125 -16.69 -15.92 6.47
CA VAL A 125 -15.38 -16.06 7.14
C VAL A 125 -14.83 -14.69 7.52
N ASP A 126 -14.29 -14.54 8.73
CA ASP A 126 -13.69 -13.27 9.18
C ASP A 126 -12.41 -12.96 8.40
N ALA A 127 -12.26 -11.71 7.96
CA ALA A 127 -11.10 -11.24 7.21
C ALA A 127 -9.77 -11.47 7.95
N ARG A 128 -9.79 -11.52 9.29
CA ARG A 128 -8.61 -11.77 10.12
C ARG A 128 -8.13 -13.22 10.07
N ASP A 129 -9.00 -14.14 9.70
CA ASP A 129 -8.71 -15.57 9.59
C ASP A 129 -8.36 -15.99 8.15
N MET A 130 -8.27 -15.02 7.23
CA MET A 130 -7.86 -15.20 5.84
C MET A 130 -6.46 -14.66 5.61
N THR A 131 -5.73 -15.24 4.65
CA THR A 131 -4.46 -14.66 4.19
C THR A 131 -4.72 -13.32 3.49
N ILE A 132 -3.94 -12.29 3.80
CA ILE A 132 -4.09 -10.95 3.20
C ILE A 132 -3.95 -11.02 1.68
N ALA A 133 -3.07 -11.90 1.17
CA ALA A 133 -2.84 -12.07 -0.25
C ALA A 133 -4.09 -12.61 -0.96
N SER A 134 -4.73 -13.66 -0.44
CA SER A 134 -5.95 -14.24 -1.03
C SER A 134 -7.16 -13.32 -0.89
N LEU A 135 -7.28 -12.59 0.21
CA LEU A 135 -8.35 -11.60 0.37
C LEU A 135 -8.23 -10.51 -0.70
N ARG A 136 -7.03 -9.94 -0.86
CA ARG A 136 -6.81 -8.83 -1.80
C ARG A 136 -6.88 -9.26 -3.26
N SER A 137 -6.62 -10.53 -3.59
CA SER A 137 -6.78 -11.02 -4.97
C SER A 137 -8.23 -10.95 -5.48
N HIS A 138 -9.19 -10.95 -4.55
CA HIS A 138 -10.62 -10.86 -4.87
C HIS A 138 -11.18 -9.43 -4.76
N LEU A 139 -10.33 -8.43 -4.47
CA LEU A 139 -10.75 -7.04 -4.25
C LEU A 139 -10.12 -6.09 -5.27
N GLY A 140 -10.95 -5.43 -6.07
CA GLY A 140 -10.55 -4.34 -6.94
C GLY A 140 -10.85 -2.97 -6.31
N VAL A 141 -9.92 -2.01 -6.42
CA VAL A 141 -10.14 -0.63 -5.95
C VAL A 141 -9.74 0.37 -7.01
N VAL A 142 -10.60 1.37 -7.18
CA VAL A 142 -10.31 2.57 -7.96
C VAL A 142 -10.24 3.74 -7.00
N PRO A 143 -9.04 4.23 -6.68
CA PRO A 143 -8.89 5.37 -5.77
C PRO A 143 -9.44 6.65 -6.41
N GLN A 144 -9.90 7.58 -5.57
CA GLN A 144 -10.35 8.91 -6.01
C GLN A 144 -9.26 9.65 -6.79
N ASP A 145 -8.02 9.59 -6.28
CA ASP A 145 -6.82 10.11 -6.92
C ASP A 145 -5.97 8.95 -7.46
N THR A 146 -6.15 8.62 -8.74
CA THR A 146 -5.33 7.61 -9.40
C THR A 146 -3.90 8.12 -9.59
N ILE A 147 -2.94 7.39 -9.02
CA ILE A 147 -1.52 7.60 -9.20
C ILE A 147 -1.04 6.65 -10.30
N LEU A 148 -0.31 7.19 -11.28
CA LEU A 148 0.35 6.41 -12.32
C LEU A 148 1.85 6.45 -12.07
N PHE A 149 2.52 5.32 -12.29
CA PHE A 149 3.97 5.25 -12.28
C PHE A 149 4.56 6.11 -13.40
N ASN A 150 5.77 6.62 -13.17
CA ASN A 150 6.56 7.40 -14.11
C ASN A 150 7.13 6.52 -15.23
N ASP A 151 6.26 5.89 -16.00
CA ASP A 151 6.59 4.92 -17.06
C ASP A 151 5.57 4.99 -18.21
N THR A 152 5.59 4.05 -19.15
CA THR A 152 4.63 3.98 -20.25
C THR A 152 3.20 3.68 -19.77
N LEU A 153 2.22 4.05 -20.60
CA LEU A 153 0.83 3.66 -20.36
C LEU A 153 0.69 2.14 -20.32
N LEU A 154 1.38 1.44 -21.22
CA LEU A 154 1.39 -0.02 -21.24
C LEU A 154 1.90 -0.60 -19.93
N TYR A 155 3.00 -0.08 -19.39
CA TYR A 155 3.53 -0.53 -18.10
C TYR A 155 2.50 -0.38 -16.98
N ASN A 156 1.86 0.79 -16.89
CA ASN A 156 0.81 1.04 -15.90
C ASN A 156 -0.39 0.09 -16.06
N LEU A 157 -0.76 -0.22 -17.30
CA LEU A 157 -1.85 -1.14 -17.65
C LEU A 157 -1.49 -2.63 -17.48
N LEU A 158 -0.21 -2.99 -17.39
CA LEU A 158 0.21 -4.37 -17.12
C LEU A 158 0.60 -4.57 -15.66
N TYR A 159 0.72 -3.49 -14.88
CA TYR A 159 1.18 -3.53 -13.49
C TYR A 159 0.36 -4.50 -12.62
N ALA A 160 -0.97 -4.51 -12.75
CA ALA A 160 -1.82 -5.40 -11.95
C ALA A 160 -1.87 -6.85 -12.45
N ARG A 161 -1.57 -7.10 -13.74
CA ARG A 161 -1.52 -8.45 -14.33
C ARG A 161 -0.45 -8.49 -15.43
N PRO A 162 0.82 -8.75 -15.07
CA PRO A 162 1.94 -8.71 -16.02
C PRO A 162 1.82 -9.73 -17.16
N GLN A 163 1.04 -10.79 -16.97
CA GLN A 163 0.81 -11.84 -17.98
C GLN A 163 -0.35 -11.53 -18.94
N ALA A 164 -1.02 -10.37 -18.81
CA ALA A 164 -2.11 -10.01 -19.71
C ALA A 164 -1.60 -9.81 -21.14
N THR A 165 -2.34 -10.38 -22.09
CA THR A 165 -2.07 -10.22 -23.52
C THR A 165 -2.46 -8.83 -23.99
N MET A 166 -1.87 -8.36 -25.10
CA MET A 166 -2.24 -7.07 -25.69
C MET A 166 -3.71 -7.02 -26.10
N GLU A 167 -4.31 -8.15 -26.49
CA GLU A 167 -5.73 -8.22 -26.86
C GLU A 167 -6.63 -7.98 -25.65
N GLU A 168 -6.33 -8.58 -24.49
CA GLU A 168 -7.02 -8.31 -23.21
C GLU A 168 -6.88 -6.84 -22.82
N VAL A 169 -5.67 -6.27 -22.92
CA VAL A 169 -5.42 -4.85 -22.62
C VAL A 169 -6.26 -3.95 -23.52
N TYR A 170 -6.34 -4.24 -24.82
CA TYR A 170 -7.13 -3.46 -25.76
C TYR A 170 -8.63 -3.58 -25.49
N ALA A 171 -9.13 -4.78 -25.19
CA ALA A 171 -10.52 -5.00 -24.84
C ALA A 171 -10.91 -4.21 -23.58
N ALA A 172 -10.08 -4.29 -22.53
CA ALA A 172 -10.31 -3.54 -21.29
C ALA A 172 -10.24 -2.01 -21.51
N CYS A 173 -9.27 -1.52 -22.30
CA CYS A 173 -9.18 -0.10 -22.64
C CYS A 173 -10.38 0.40 -23.46
N ARG A 174 -10.99 -0.46 -24.28
CA ARG A 174 -12.23 -0.14 -25.00
C ARG A 174 -13.42 -0.10 -24.05
N ALA A 175 -13.54 -1.08 -23.14
CA ALA A 175 -14.58 -1.09 -22.12
C ALA A 175 -14.53 0.16 -21.23
N ALA A 176 -13.34 0.61 -20.85
CA ALA A 176 -13.12 1.85 -20.09
C ALA A 176 -13.16 3.13 -20.92
N SER A 177 -13.44 3.06 -22.23
CA SER A 177 -13.51 4.21 -23.15
C SER A 177 -12.24 5.08 -23.15
N ILE A 178 -11.05 4.46 -23.08
CA ILE A 178 -9.75 5.15 -23.11
C ILE A 178 -8.90 4.75 -24.32
N HIS A 179 -9.23 3.64 -25.00
CA HIS A 179 -8.45 3.11 -26.13
C HIS A 179 -8.17 4.16 -27.22
N ASP A 180 -9.21 4.78 -27.77
CA ASP A 180 -9.07 5.74 -28.87
C ASP A 180 -8.26 6.96 -28.44
N ARG A 181 -8.37 7.34 -27.16
CA ARG A 181 -7.59 8.42 -26.59
C ARG A 181 -6.11 8.07 -26.51
N ILE A 182 -5.78 6.86 -26.06
CA ILE A 182 -4.39 6.37 -26.04
C ILE A 182 -3.82 6.34 -27.46
N MET A 183 -4.58 5.82 -28.43
CA MET A 183 -4.18 5.75 -29.84
C MET A 183 -4.04 7.13 -30.50
N SER A 184 -4.63 8.19 -29.92
CA SER A 184 -4.43 9.57 -30.39
C SER A 184 -3.06 10.17 -30.01
N PHE A 185 -2.34 9.54 -29.07
CA PHE A 185 -1.00 9.97 -28.70
C PHE A 185 0.04 9.51 -29.74
N PRO A 186 1.12 10.28 -29.99
CA PRO A 186 2.13 9.93 -30.98
C PRO A 186 2.74 8.52 -30.78
N ASP A 187 2.94 8.12 -29.53
CA ASP A 187 3.55 6.84 -29.16
C ASP A 187 2.51 5.80 -28.70
N GLY A 188 1.21 6.09 -28.82
CA GLY A 188 0.15 5.18 -28.42
C GLY A 188 0.31 4.69 -26.96
N TYR A 189 0.33 3.37 -26.78
CA TYR A 189 0.54 2.72 -25.47
C TYR A 189 1.95 2.88 -24.90
N GLU A 190 2.94 3.18 -25.73
CA GLU A 190 4.33 3.47 -25.30
C GLU A 190 4.50 4.91 -24.80
N THR A 191 3.43 5.72 -24.85
CA THR A 191 3.43 7.09 -24.32
C THR A 191 3.80 7.07 -22.83
N LYS A 192 4.86 7.78 -22.47
CA LYS A 192 5.30 7.95 -21.08
C LYS A 192 4.38 8.90 -20.31
N VAL A 193 3.97 8.50 -19.12
CA VAL A 193 3.12 9.27 -18.19
C VAL A 193 3.82 9.50 -16.86
N GLY A 194 3.19 10.28 -15.98
CA GLY A 194 3.71 10.63 -14.66
C GLY A 194 4.20 12.07 -14.56
N GLU A 195 5.01 12.39 -13.54
CA GLU A 195 5.45 13.76 -13.23
C GLU A 195 6.27 14.40 -14.35
N ARG A 196 7.06 13.59 -15.07
CA ARG A 196 7.91 14.01 -16.20
C ARG A 196 7.37 13.59 -17.56
N GLY A 197 6.23 12.89 -17.60
CA GLY A 197 5.61 12.40 -18.82
C GLY A 197 4.42 13.25 -19.28
N LEU A 198 3.64 12.71 -20.21
CA LEU A 198 2.37 13.28 -20.62
C LEU A 198 1.41 13.34 -19.43
N ARG A 199 0.81 14.52 -19.23
CA ARG A 199 -0.18 14.73 -18.18
C ARG A 199 -1.56 14.32 -18.68
N LEU A 200 -2.08 13.23 -18.13
CA LEU A 200 -3.48 12.85 -18.28
C LEU A 200 -4.37 13.73 -17.39
N SER A 201 -5.54 14.09 -17.90
CA SER A 201 -6.62 14.69 -17.11
C SER A 201 -7.12 13.73 -16.03
N GLY A 202 -7.80 14.25 -15.01
CA GLY A 202 -8.33 13.42 -13.92
C GLY A 202 -9.25 12.30 -14.42
N GLY A 203 -10.14 12.59 -15.36
CA GLY A 203 -11.04 11.58 -15.94
C GLY A 203 -10.31 10.53 -16.79
N GLU A 204 -9.23 10.88 -17.48
CA GLU A 204 -8.40 9.90 -18.20
C GLU A 204 -7.66 8.99 -17.22
N LYS A 205 -7.11 9.53 -16.13
CA LYS A 205 -6.47 8.72 -15.09
C LYS A 205 -7.46 7.74 -14.44
N GLN A 206 -8.67 8.19 -14.15
CA GLN A 206 -9.73 7.31 -13.63
C GLN A 206 -10.08 6.20 -14.60
N ARG A 207 -10.20 6.51 -15.91
CA ARG A 207 -10.44 5.48 -16.93
C ARG A 207 -9.31 4.46 -17.02
N VAL A 208 -8.05 4.89 -16.93
CA VAL A 208 -6.91 3.96 -16.83
C VAL A 208 -7.05 3.08 -15.59
N SER A 209 -7.43 3.63 -14.44
CA SER A 209 -7.69 2.85 -13.22
C SER A 209 -8.83 1.84 -13.38
N TYR A 210 -9.92 2.22 -14.06
CA TYR A 210 -11.02 1.30 -14.36
C TYR A 210 -10.54 0.14 -15.23
N THR A 211 -9.73 0.42 -16.25
CA THR A 211 -9.12 -0.63 -17.09
C THR A 211 -8.31 -1.61 -16.24
N ILE A 212 -7.47 -1.10 -15.34
CA ILE A 212 -6.60 -1.92 -14.48
C ILE A 212 -7.42 -2.87 -13.63
N VAL A 213 -8.48 -2.37 -12.99
CA VAL A 213 -9.35 -3.18 -12.13
C VAL A 213 -10.20 -4.17 -12.93
N TYR A 214 -10.65 -3.78 -14.12
CA TYR A 214 -11.51 -4.59 -14.97
C TYR A 214 -10.91 -5.97 -15.27
N TYR A 215 -9.70 -6.01 -15.85
CA TYR A 215 -9.08 -7.32 -16.16
C TYR A 215 -8.47 -8.00 -14.94
N TYR A 216 -8.15 -7.25 -13.87
CA TYR A 216 -7.65 -7.84 -12.63
C TYR A 216 -8.68 -8.78 -12.01
N LEU A 217 -9.95 -8.35 -11.98
CA LEU A 217 -11.05 -9.15 -11.44
C LEU A 217 -11.62 -10.17 -12.43
N ASP A 218 -11.61 -9.91 -13.74
CA ASP A 218 -12.04 -10.88 -14.77
C ASP A 218 -11.13 -12.13 -14.87
N SER A 219 -10.03 -12.18 -14.12
CA SER A 219 -9.07 -13.30 -14.11
C SER A 219 -9.41 -14.40 -13.08
N TYR A 220 -10.44 -14.19 -12.27
CA TYR A 220 -10.93 -15.08 -11.21
C TYR A 220 -12.40 -15.43 -11.43
#